data_AF-A0A2S6GFU7-F1
#
_entry.id   AF-A0A2S6GFU7-F1
#
_cell.length_a   1.000
_cell.length_b   1.000
_cell.length_c   1.000
_cell.angle_alpha   90.00
_cell.angle_beta   90.00
_cell.angle_gamma   90.00
#
_symmetry.space_group_name_H-M   'P 1'
#
loop_
_entity.id
_entity.type
_entity.pdbx_description
1 polymer ?
#
loop_
_entity_poly.entity_id
_entity_poly.type
_entity_poly.pdbx_seq_one_letter_code
_entity_poly.pdbx_strand_id
1 'polypeptide(L)'
;METAARWRTPSIILGVAVLAPLIAGQVLGWANWVTFPAVLAALALGALLVKQVLFRQEQRELRAAAARERVERAEQEPAPHAEHHVPAIPVDSAEPYYRFILACTVCWVPNAGVPQHGNLRGLAVHSILERARQVTVQGSPTDAAVVQTRLAAELGTMTADRSGQIVSWAENVTLTVPEEDARRLDRLTELRKEKQVRHQEQELEQRTRTYLAEDVLTDPGTAVVWWLARHPEQVREAADLIPTFAQLSAAVTKTEIAPQYAAERLDTERPALSAVGWPRLDAQSDEDRRALPRPESAEPLWPRGSRDHGDLDDIEDSSAR
;
A
#
# COMPACT_ATOMS: atom_id res chain seq x y z
N MET A 1 46.54 13.14 13.87
CA MET A 1 47.96 13.31 13.47
C MET A 1 48.22 14.56 12.61
N GLU A 2 47.21 15.42 12.35
CA GLU A 2 47.35 16.62 11.47
C GLU A 2 47.95 17.85 12.17
N THR A 3 47.90 17.92 13.51
CA THR A 3 48.44 19.04 14.27
C THR A 3 49.97 19.14 14.18
N ALA A 4 50.68 18.02 14.04
CA ALA A 4 52.14 18.01 13.94
C ALA A 4 52.67 18.56 12.60
N ALA A 5 51.87 18.54 11.53
CA ALA A 5 52.27 19.07 10.22
C ALA A 5 52.12 20.60 10.14
N ARG A 6 51.15 21.16 10.87
CA ARG A 6 50.81 22.60 10.86
C ARG A 6 51.93 23.49 11.42
N TRP A 7 52.84 22.94 12.23
CA TRP A 7 53.95 23.68 12.86
C TRP A 7 55.32 23.47 12.20
N ARG A 8 55.46 22.57 11.22
CA ARG A 8 56.76 22.26 10.58
C ARG A 8 57.24 23.40 9.68
N THR A 9 56.36 23.97 8.87
CA THR A 9 56.70 25.09 7.99
C THR A 9 57.11 26.36 8.75
N PRO A 10 56.40 26.82 9.81
CA PRO A 10 56.84 28.00 10.55
C PRO A 10 58.12 27.78 11.36
N SER A 11 58.35 26.56 11.88
CA SER A 11 59.58 26.25 12.62
C SER A 11 60.83 26.19 11.74
N ILE A 12 60.71 25.67 10.51
CA ILE A 12 61.81 25.69 9.52
C ILE A 12 62.15 27.12 9.11
N ILE A 13 61.14 27.98 8.86
CA ILE A 13 61.36 29.38 8.49
C ILE A 13 62.07 30.14 9.64
N LEU A 14 61.66 29.92 10.88
CA LEU A 14 62.30 30.55 12.04
C LEU A 14 63.73 30.03 12.26
N GLY A 15 63.96 28.73 12.09
CA GLY A 15 65.29 28.12 12.20
C GLY A 15 66.27 28.65 11.15
N VAL A 16 65.83 28.77 9.89
CA VAL A 16 66.64 29.34 8.81
C VAL A 16 66.91 30.84 9.02
N ALA A 17 65.93 31.58 9.54
CA ALA A 17 66.09 33.00 9.84
C ALA A 17 67.14 33.29 10.93
N VAL A 18 67.38 32.35 11.85
CA VAL A 18 68.43 32.46 12.88
C VAL A 18 69.78 31.98 12.35
N LEU A 19 69.82 30.81 11.69
CA LEU A 19 71.07 30.19 11.24
C LEU A 19 71.76 30.95 10.10
N ALA A 20 71.01 31.51 9.16
CA ALA A 20 71.58 32.20 8.00
C ALA A 20 72.44 33.43 8.37
N PRO A 21 71.99 34.39 9.20
CA PRO A 21 72.82 35.53 9.61
C PRO A 21 73.96 35.13 10.56
N LEU A 22 73.80 34.07 11.36
CA LEU A 22 74.85 33.53 12.24
C LEU A 22 76.02 32.93 11.44
N ILE A 23 75.72 32.11 10.42
CA ILE A 23 76.75 31.53 9.54
C ILE A 23 77.39 32.62 8.68
N ALA A 24 76.60 33.54 8.12
CA ALA A 24 77.13 34.65 7.32
C ALA A 24 78.05 35.58 8.12
N GLY A 25 77.69 35.89 9.38
CA GLY A 25 78.52 36.70 10.27
C GLY A 25 79.87 36.05 10.61
N GLN A 26 79.90 34.73 10.77
CA GLN A 26 81.12 33.96 11.03
C GLN A 26 82.04 33.88 9.79
N VAL A 27 81.47 33.68 8.60
CA VAL A 27 82.24 33.56 7.34
C VAL A 27 82.81 34.92 6.88
N LEU A 28 82.09 36.02 7.11
CA LEU A 28 82.53 37.38 6.72
C LEU A 28 83.31 38.12 7.83
N GLY A 29 83.50 37.51 9.01
CA GLY A 29 84.27 38.10 10.11
C GLY A 29 83.63 39.35 10.75
N TRP A 30 82.30 39.43 10.76
CA TRP A 30 81.59 40.60 11.29
C TRP A 30 81.78 40.71 12.80
N ALA A 31 82.01 41.93 13.30
CA ALA A 31 82.03 42.19 14.73
C ALA A 31 80.67 41.78 15.35
N ASN A 32 80.73 41.15 16.53
CA ASN A 32 79.54 40.60 17.22
C ASN A 32 78.40 41.63 17.38
N TRP A 33 78.71 42.92 17.42
CA TRP A 33 77.72 44.00 17.53
C TRP A 33 76.80 44.15 16.29
N VAL A 34 77.20 43.65 15.12
CA VAL A 34 76.40 43.69 13.89
C VAL A 34 75.60 42.40 13.69
N THR A 35 76.09 41.28 14.22
CA THR A 35 75.41 39.98 14.08
C THR A 35 74.15 39.89 14.94
N PHE A 36 74.19 40.41 16.17
CA PHE A 36 73.01 40.44 17.05
C PHE A 36 71.81 41.20 16.47
N PRO A 37 71.93 42.46 15.98
CA PRO A 37 70.80 43.16 15.38
C PRO A 37 70.34 42.51 14.07
N ALA A 38 71.24 41.90 13.29
CA ALA A 38 70.89 41.17 12.08
C ALA A 38 70.05 39.92 12.37
N VAL A 39 70.42 39.13 13.39
CA VAL A 39 69.62 37.98 13.85
C VAL A 39 68.26 38.43 14.37
N LEU A 40 68.21 39.52 15.13
CA LEU A 40 66.96 40.05 15.69
C LEU A 40 66.01 40.56 14.59
N ALA A 41 66.55 41.23 13.56
CA ALA A 41 65.78 41.66 12.40
C ALA A 41 65.27 40.46 11.58
N ALA A 42 66.10 39.43 11.38
CA ALA A 42 65.71 38.22 10.68
C ALA A 42 64.61 37.44 11.44
N LEU A 43 64.70 37.35 12.77
CA LEU A 43 63.65 36.77 13.62
C LEU A 43 62.34 37.55 13.52
N ALA A 44 62.39 38.89 13.56
CA ALA A 44 61.20 39.73 13.41
C ALA A 44 60.54 39.53 12.04
N LEU A 45 61.35 39.45 10.97
CA LEU A 45 60.86 39.20 9.61
C LEU A 45 60.26 37.79 9.47
N GLY A 46 60.91 36.78 10.06
CA GLY A 46 60.40 35.41 10.12
C GLY A 46 59.08 35.31 10.87
N ALA A 47 58.94 35.97 12.02
CA ALA A 47 57.70 36.03 12.78
C ALA A 47 56.56 36.70 12.00
N LEU A 48 56.87 37.77 11.24
CA LEU A 48 55.90 38.49 10.41
C LEU A 48 55.44 37.62 9.23
N LEU A 49 56.35 36.90 8.58
CA LEU A 49 56.02 35.92 7.54
C LEU A 49 55.17 34.77 8.08
N VAL A 50 55.49 34.22 9.25
CA VAL A 50 54.68 33.17 9.89
C VAL A 50 53.27 33.68 10.19
N LYS A 51 53.15 34.87 10.79
CA LYS A 51 51.85 35.51 11.04
C LYS A 51 51.06 35.70 9.75
N GLN A 52 51.72 36.14 8.67
CA GLN A 52 51.08 36.35 7.37
C GLN A 52 50.63 35.03 6.72
N VAL A 53 51.41 33.95 6.86
CA VAL A 53 51.05 32.61 6.36
C VAL A 53 49.89 32.02 7.14
N LEU A 54 49.92 32.09 8.47
CA LEU A 54 48.83 31.61 9.33
C LEU A 54 47.53 32.37 9.04
N PHE A 55 47.58 33.70 8.95
CA PHE A 55 46.42 34.52 8.61
C PHE A 55 45.86 34.20 7.21
N ARG A 56 46.74 33.94 6.23
CA ARG A 56 46.30 33.49 4.89
C ARG A 56 45.68 32.09 4.92
N GLN A 57 46.14 31.20 5.80
CA GLN A 57 45.55 29.87 5.97
C GLN A 57 44.17 29.95 6.62
N GLU A 58 44.01 30.69 7.71
CA GLU A 58 42.72 30.92 8.36
C GLU A 58 41.71 31.55 7.39
N GLN A 59 42.13 32.53 6.58
CA GLN A 59 41.26 33.10 5.55
C GLN A 59 40.85 32.09 4.47
N ARG A 60 41.70 31.12 4.13
CA ARG A 60 41.35 30.05 3.18
C ARG A 60 40.36 29.07 3.79
N GLU A 61 40.56 28.69 5.06
CA GLU A 61 39.65 27.81 5.79
C GLU A 61 38.26 28.43 5.93
N LEU A 62 38.17 29.72 6.31
CA LEU A 62 36.90 30.43 6.42
C LEU A 62 36.18 30.55 5.06
N ARG A 63 36.91 30.80 3.98
CA ARG A 63 36.32 30.82 2.62
C ARG A 63 35.86 29.45 2.17
N ALA A 64 36.60 28.40 2.50
CA ALA A 64 36.23 27.02 2.18
C ALA A 64 34.99 26.59 2.99
N ALA A 65 34.92 26.93 4.27
CA ALA A 65 33.75 26.70 5.12
C ALA A 65 32.53 27.47 4.60
N ALA A 66 32.67 28.75 4.27
CA ALA A 66 31.58 29.54 3.69
C ALA A 66 31.15 29.03 2.29
N ALA A 67 32.07 28.48 1.50
CA ALA A 67 31.73 27.85 0.22
C ALA A 67 30.96 26.54 0.42
N ARG A 68 31.36 25.71 1.39
CA ARG A 68 30.61 24.50 1.78
C ARG A 68 29.23 24.84 2.29
N GLU A 69 29.12 25.81 3.20
CA GLU A 69 27.84 26.27 3.73
C GLU A 69 26.92 26.81 2.61
N ARG A 70 27.49 27.51 1.60
CA ARG A 70 26.71 27.93 0.43
C ARG A 70 26.24 26.77 -0.44
N VAL A 71 27.07 25.75 -0.63
CA VAL A 71 26.67 24.54 -1.37
C VAL A 71 25.60 23.77 -0.60
N GLU A 72 25.79 23.56 0.70
CA GLU A 72 24.81 22.92 1.59
C GLU A 72 23.49 23.70 1.61
N ARG A 73 23.54 25.03 1.69
CA ARG A 73 22.34 25.87 1.62
C ARG A 73 21.68 25.82 0.24
N ALA A 74 22.46 25.77 -0.84
CA ALA A 74 21.94 25.63 -2.20
C ALA A 74 21.34 24.24 -2.49
N GLU A 75 21.82 23.19 -1.81
CA GLU A 75 21.21 21.85 -1.84
C GLU A 75 19.95 21.77 -0.98
N GLN A 76 19.87 22.57 0.09
CA GLN A 76 18.69 22.64 0.98
C GLN A 76 17.56 23.52 0.42
N GLU A 77 17.88 24.55 -0.36
CA GLU A 77 16.87 25.39 -1.00
C GLU A 77 16.31 24.65 -2.23
N PRO A 78 15.00 24.35 -2.28
CA PRO A 78 14.42 23.65 -3.42
C PRO A 78 14.68 24.46 -4.68
N ALA A 79 15.30 23.83 -5.68
CA ALA A 79 15.65 24.49 -6.93
C ALA A 79 14.41 25.20 -7.49
N PRO A 80 14.54 26.45 -7.99
CA PRO A 80 13.43 27.19 -8.55
C PRO A 80 12.85 26.39 -9.72
N HIS A 81 11.71 25.78 -9.49
CA HIS A 81 10.98 25.01 -10.48
C HIS A 81 9.84 25.85 -11.03
N ALA A 82 9.48 25.59 -12.28
CA ALA A 82 8.34 26.22 -12.87
C ALA A 82 7.08 25.43 -12.50
N GLU A 83 6.02 26.15 -12.16
CA GLU A 83 4.74 25.57 -11.74
C GLU A 83 3.62 25.95 -12.72
N HIS A 84 2.70 25.01 -12.92
CA HIS A 84 1.48 25.26 -13.66
C HIS A 84 0.33 24.44 -13.10
N HIS A 85 -0.72 25.13 -12.64
CA HIS A 85 -1.95 24.48 -12.21
C HIS A 85 -2.74 23.98 -13.42
N VAL A 86 -2.96 22.67 -13.45
CA VAL A 86 -3.80 22.02 -14.45
C VAL A 86 -5.24 22.00 -13.92
N PRO A 87 -6.18 22.71 -14.58
CA PRO A 87 -7.59 22.70 -14.16
C PRO A 87 -8.18 21.29 -14.28
N ALA A 88 -9.32 21.07 -13.64
CA ALA A 88 -10.08 19.82 -13.70
C ALA A 88 -10.21 19.28 -15.15
N ILE A 89 -9.43 18.25 -15.49
CA ILE A 89 -9.42 17.60 -16.81
C ILE A 89 -10.01 16.19 -16.70
N PRO A 90 -10.89 15.78 -17.64
CA PRO A 90 -11.39 14.42 -17.69
C PRO A 90 -10.30 13.43 -18.13
N VAL A 91 -10.12 12.35 -17.38
CA VAL A 91 -9.19 11.25 -17.68
C VAL A 91 -9.97 9.93 -17.71
N ASP A 92 -9.59 9.04 -18.61
CA ASP A 92 -10.26 7.75 -18.79
C ASP A 92 -10.07 6.85 -17.56
N SER A 93 -11.14 6.10 -17.22
CA SER A 93 -11.15 5.09 -16.15
C SER A 93 -11.12 3.67 -16.74
N ALA A 94 -11.06 2.65 -15.87
CA ALA A 94 -11.19 1.25 -16.28
C ALA A 94 -12.61 0.88 -16.76
N GLU A 95 -13.64 1.60 -16.31
CA GLU A 95 -15.02 1.31 -16.68
C GLU A 95 -15.43 2.14 -17.91
N PRO A 96 -15.95 1.50 -18.98
CA PRO A 96 -16.49 2.22 -20.12
C PRO A 96 -17.56 3.22 -19.66
N TYR A 97 -17.59 4.40 -20.28
CA TYR A 97 -18.54 5.48 -20.02
C TYR A 97 -18.36 6.26 -18.70
N TYR A 98 -17.46 5.83 -17.80
CA TYR A 98 -17.11 6.58 -16.60
C TYR A 98 -15.73 7.19 -16.72
N ARG A 99 -15.59 8.43 -16.26
CA ARG A 99 -14.33 9.18 -16.31
C ARG A 99 -14.00 9.75 -14.95
N PHE A 100 -12.71 9.85 -14.67
CA PHE A 100 -12.21 10.64 -13.56
C PHE A 100 -12.04 12.09 -13.97
N ILE A 101 -12.05 12.98 -13.00
CA ILE A 101 -11.65 14.37 -13.12
C ILE A 101 -10.36 14.53 -12.32
N LEU A 102 -9.27 14.84 -13.02
CA LEU A 102 -7.96 15.09 -12.45
C LEU A 102 -7.73 16.59 -12.30
N ALA A 103 -7.29 17.02 -11.12
CA ALA A 103 -6.72 18.35 -10.88
C ALA A 103 -5.37 18.19 -10.18
N CYS A 104 -4.36 18.93 -10.62
CA CYS A 104 -3.02 18.89 -10.01
C CYS A 104 -2.20 20.14 -10.36
N THR A 105 -1.16 20.39 -9.57
CA THR A 105 -0.12 21.38 -9.89
C THR A 105 1.05 20.65 -10.52
N VAL A 106 1.39 20.97 -11.76
CA VAL A 106 2.52 20.39 -12.48
C VAL A 106 3.76 21.24 -12.24
N CYS A 107 4.82 20.60 -11.76
CA CYS A 107 6.11 21.19 -11.46
C CYS A 107 7.15 20.63 -12.43
N TRP A 108 8.04 21.47 -12.97
CA TRP A 108 9.12 20.99 -13.83
C TRP A 108 10.42 21.80 -13.73
N VAL A 109 11.52 21.13 -14.04
CA VAL A 109 12.85 21.70 -14.18
C VAL A 109 13.41 21.32 -15.57
N PRO A 110 13.93 22.28 -16.36
CA PRO A 110 14.56 21.98 -17.63
C PRO A 110 15.89 21.26 -17.41
N ASN A 111 16.16 20.24 -18.22
CA ASN A 111 17.43 19.54 -18.19
C ASN A 111 18.49 20.32 -18.98
N ALA A 112 19.53 20.77 -18.28
CA ALA A 112 20.63 21.51 -18.89
C ALA A 112 21.50 20.56 -19.73
N GLY A 113 21.43 20.68 -21.05
CA GLY A 113 22.26 19.89 -21.97
C GLY A 113 21.53 19.32 -23.19
N VAL A 114 20.20 19.46 -23.24
CA VAL A 114 19.38 19.00 -24.38
C VAL A 114 18.73 20.22 -25.06
N PRO A 115 18.59 20.22 -26.40
CA PRO A 115 17.81 21.24 -27.10
C PRO A 115 16.40 21.34 -26.52
N GLN A 116 16.02 22.55 -26.11
CA GLN A 116 14.75 22.79 -25.42
C GLN A 116 13.61 22.99 -26.41
N HIS A 117 12.49 22.31 -26.17
CA HIS A 117 11.25 22.57 -26.88
C HIS A 117 10.72 23.97 -26.56
N GLY A 118 10.25 24.69 -27.58
CA GLY A 118 9.71 26.06 -27.44
C GLY A 118 8.53 26.22 -26.46
N ASN A 119 7.87 25.14 -26.03
CA ASN A 119 6.84 25.17 -24.99
C ASN A 119 7.07 24.07 -23.93
N LEU A 120 7.96 24.35 -22.98
CA LEU A 120 8.28 23.44 -21.87
C LEU A 120 7.06 23.14 -20.98
N ARG A 121 6.15 24.11 -20.79
CA ARG A 121 4.91 23.91 -20.03
C ARG A 121 4.03 22.84 -20.67
N GLY A 122 3.79 22.94 -21.98
CA GLY A 122 2.97 21.98 -22.71
C GLY A 122 3.56 20.57 -22.64
N LEU A 123 4.89 20.46 -22.71
CA LEU A 123 5.60 19.19 -22.56
C LEU A 123 5.44 18.61 -21.15
N ALA A 124 5.59 19.44 -20.11
CA ALA A 124 5.40 19.02 -18.72
C ALA A 124 3.98 18.49 -18.47
N VAL A 125 2.95 19.24 -18.88
CA VAL A 125 1.55 18.81 -18.75
C VAL A 125 1.30 17.52 -19.53
N HIS A 126 1.79 17.41 -20.75
CA HIS A 126 1.62 16.19 -21.55
C HIS A 126 2.28 14.97 -20.88
N SER A 127 3.50 15.13 -20.36
CA SER A 127 4.22 14.04 -19.67
C SER A 127 3.48 13.56 -18.41
N ILE A 128 2.83 14.49 -17.67
CA ILE A 128 2.03 14.16 -16.49
C ILE A 128 0.72 13.48 -16.89
N LEU A 129 0.01 13.99 -17.90
CA LEU A 129 -1.25 13.39 -18.36
C LEU A 129 -1.05 11.98 -18.92
N GLU A 130 0.05 11.73 -19.63
CA GLU A 130 0.39 10.40 -20.13
C GLU A 130 0.62 9.41 -18.97
N ARG A 131 1.40 9.81 -17.96
CA ARG A 131 1.60 9.01 -16.75
C ARG A 131 0.30 8.79 -15.99
N ALA A 132 -0.51 9.84 -15.84
CA ALA A 132 -1.80 9.74 -15.18
C ALA A 132 -2.71 8.73 -15.85
N ARG A 133 -2.79 8.77 -17.19
CA ARG A 133 -3.57 7.81 -17.98
C ARG A 133 -3.13 6.36 -17.77
N GLN A 134 -1.83 6.09 -17.65
CA GLN A 134 -1.34 4.73 -17.41
C GLN A 134 -1.89 4.14 -16.10
N VAL A 135 -2.07 4.98 -15.07
CA VAL A 135 -2.62 4.59 -13.78
C VAL A 135 -4.15 4.53 -13.81
N THR A 136 -4.82 5.56 -14.36
CA THR A 136 -6.29 5.68 -14.29
C THR A 136 -7.02 4.67 -15.17
N VAL A 137 -6.46 4.26 -16.30
CA VAL A 137 -7.07 3.25 -17.19
C VAL A 137 -7.20 1.87 -16.52
N GLN A 138 -6.39 1.60 -15.50
CA GLN A 138 -6.49 0.37 -14.70
C GLN A 138 -7.33 0.54 -13.44
N GLY A 139 -7.69 1.77 -13.07
CA GLY A 139 -8.42 2.08 -11.85
C GLY A 139 -9.94 2.03 -12.02
N SER A 140 -10.63 1.30 -11.14
CA SER A 140 -12.09 1.35 -11.08
C SER A 140 -12.55 2.69 -10.49
N PRO A 141 -13.56 3.34 -11.08
CA PRO A 141 -14.14 4.56 -10.53
C PRO A 141 -14.89 4.34 -9.20
N THR A 142 -15.24 3.09 -8.87
CA THR A 142 -15.85 2.74 -7.57
C THR A 142 -14.86 2.96 -6.42
N ASP A 143 -13.57 2.72 -6.65
CA ASP A 143 -12.50 2.84 -5.65
C ASP A 143 -11.64 4.10 -5.85
N ALA A 144 -12.28 5.23 -6.16
CA ALA A 144 -11.61 6.48 -6.55
C ALA A 144 -10.53 6.95 -5.55
N ALA A 145 -10.75 6.77 -4.25
CA ALA A 145 -9.78 7.15 -3.21
C ALA A 145 -8.47 6.34 -3.26
N VAL A 146 -8.56 5.05 -3.59
CA VAL A 146 -7.39 4.18 -3.75
C VAL A 146 -6.62 4.57 -5.00
N VAL A 147 -7.34 4.82 -6.10
CA VAL A 147 -6.74 5.27 -7.36
C VAL A 147 -6.08 6.64 -7.18
N GLN A 148 -6.70 7.57 -6.44
CA GLN A 148 -6.12 8.87 -6.13
C GLN A 148 -4.79 8.73 -5.39
N THR A 149 -4.74 7.89 -4.35
CA THR A 149 -3.54 7.69 -3.54
C THR A 149 -2.39 7.11 -4.38
N ARG A 150 -2.70 6.11 -5.22
CA ARG A 150 -1.73 5.53 -6.16
C ARG A 150 -1.26 6.56 -7.19
N LEU A 151 -2.18 7.34 -7.74
CA LEU A 151 -1.87 8.38 -8.72
C LEU A 151 -0.97 9.47 -8.11
N ALA A 152 -1.25 9.90 -6.88
CA ALA A 152 -0.43 10.87 -6.18
C ALA A 152 1.00 10.35 -5.93
N ALA A 153 1.14 9.07 -5.57
CA ALA A 153 2.44 8.45 -5.39
C ALA A 153 3.23 8.40 -6.72
N GLU A 154 2.60 8.00 -7.81
CA GLU A 154 3.24 7.90 -9.13
C GLU A 154 3.62 9.28 -9.70
N LEU A 155 2.70 10.25 -9.65
CA LEU A 155 2.95 11.59 -10.19
C LEU A 155 3.87 12.44 -9.32
N GLY A 156 3.96 12.15 -8.01
CA GLY A 156 4.88 12.82 -7.09
C GLY A 156 6.35 12.49 -7.34
N THR A 157 6.65 11.46 -8.15
CA THR A 157 8.04 11.13 -8.49
C THR A 157 8.60 12.06 -9.57
N MET A 158 9.76 12.66 -9.28
CA MET A 158 10.53 13.46 -10.24
C MET A 158 11.08 12.54 -11.33
N THR A 159 10.44 12.56 -12.49
CA THR A 159 10.78 11.68 -13.61
C THR A 159 11.06 12.50 -14.86
N ALA A 160 12.06 12.10 -15.63
CA ALA A 160 12.35 12.72 -16.93
C ALA A 160 11.26 12.38 -17.95
N ASP A 161 10.91 13.34 -18.81
CA ASP A 161 10.07 13.06 -19.97
C ASP A 161 10.77 12.11 -20.96
N ARG A 162 10.02 11.48 -21.87
CA ARG A 162 10.53 10.62 -22.96
C ARG A 162 11.64 11.28 -23.77
N SER A 163 11.58 12.59 -23.94
CA SER A 163 12.59 13.38 -24.67
C SER A 163 13.85 13.71 -23.85
N GLY A 164 13.83 13.48 -22.53
CA GLY A 164 14.90 13.84 -21.60
C GLY A 164 15.10 15.35 -21.39
N GLN A 165 14.25 16.19 -21.97
CA GLN A 165 14.39 17.65 -21.96
C GLN A 165 13.96 18.31 -20.65
N ILE A 166 13.07 17.66 -19.91
CA ILE A 166 12.52 18.15 -18.64
C ILE A 166 12.43 17.00 -17.64
N VAL A 167 12.55 17.34 -16.36
CA VAL A 167 12.12 16.49 -15.24
C VAL A 167 10.84 17.09 -14.68
N SER A 168 9.76 16.30 -14.65
CA SER A 168 8.43 16.73 -14.20
C SER A 168 7.91 15.89 -13.05
N TRP A 169 7.15 16.52 -12.17
CA TRP A 169 6.35 15.88 -11.12
C TRP A 169 5.05 16.66 -10.94
N ALA A 170 4.10 16.09 -10.18
CA ALA A 170 2.90 16.80 -9.79
C ALA A 170 2.75 16.84 -8.27
N GLU A 171 2.19 17.95 -7.80
CA GLU A 171 1.80 18.19 -6.43
C GLU A 171 0.28 18.44 -6.35
N ASN A 172 -0.28 18.31 -5.15
CA ASN A 172 -1.71 18.54 -4.89
C ASN A 172 -2.65 17.74 -5.82
N VAL A 173 -2.31 16.46 -6.04
CA VAL A 173 -3.05 15.58 -6.95
C VAL A 173 -4.41 15.23 -6.36
N THR A 174 -5.46 15.64 -7.05
CA THR A 174 -6.86 15.37 -6.71
C THR A 174 -7.53 14.60 -7.84
N LEU A 175 -8.20 13.52 -7.51
CA LEU A 175 -8.92 12.67 -8.46
C LEU A 175 -10.35 12.47 -7.94
N THR A 176 -11.33 12.96 -8.69
CA THR A 176 -12.74 12.87 -8.31
C THR A 176 -13.57 12.26 -9.43
N VAL A 177 -14.64 11.56 -9.08
CA VAL A 177 -15.67 11.12 -10.04
C VAL A 177 -16.80 12.15 -10.02
N PRO A 178 -17.42 12.50 -11.17
CA PRO A 178 -18.61 13.34 -11.18
C PRO A 178 -19.67 12.83 -10.22
N GLU A 179 -20.31 13.71 -9.45
CA GLU A 179 -21.23 13.31 -8.37
C GLU A 179 -22.41 12.48 -8.88
N GLU A 180 -22.90 12.77 -10.09
CA GLU A 180 -23.96 11.99 -10.73
C GLU A 180 -23.51 10.56 -11.04
N ASP A 181 -22.26 10.39 -11.51
CA ASP A 181 -21.69 9.10 -11.83
C ASP A 181 -21.34 8.31 -10.56
N ALA A 182 -20.85 8.96 -9.52
CA ALA A 182 -20.64 8.34 -8.21
C ALA A 182 -21.93 7.70 -7.68
N ARG A 183 -23.05 8.45 -7.71
CA ARG A 183 -24.37 7.92 -7.32
C ARG A 183 -24.81 6.72 -8.15
N ARG A 184 -24.56 6.74 -9.47
CA ARG A 184 -24.89 5.63 -10.36
C ARG A 184 -24.05 4.39 -10.04
N LEU A 185 -22.76 4.56 -9.78
CA LEU A 185 -21.84 3.48 -9.42
C LEU A 185 -22.20 2.86 -8.06
N ASP A 186 -22.57 3.68 -7.08
CA ASP A 186 -23.07 3.21 -5.79
C ASP A 186 -24.32 2.36 -5.97
N ARG A 187 -25.27 2.86 -6.78
CA ARG A 187 -26.52 2.13 -7.07
C ARG A 187 -26.26 0.80 -7.80
N LEU A 188 -25.33 0.78 -8.75
CA LEU A 188 -24.93 -0.45 -9.43
C LEU A 188 -24.28 -1.45 -8.47
N THR A 189 -23.48 -0.95 -7.52
CA THR A 189 -22.85 -1.77 -6.49
C THR A 189 -23.89 -2.40 -5.56
N GLU A 190 -24.89 -1.64 -5.13
CA GLU A 190 -26.03 -2.17 -4.37
C GLU A 190 -26.76 -3.27 -5.14
N LEU A 191 -27.12 -3.01 -6.40
CA LEU A 191 -27.83 -3.98 -7.24
C LEU A 191 -27.03 -5.27 -7.44
N ARG A 192 -25.70 -5.18 -7.60
CA ARG A 192 -24.82 -6.36 -7.69
C ARG A 192 -24.84 -7.15 -6.39
N LYS A 193 -24.78 -6.49 -5.23
CA LYS A 193 -24.87 -7.13 -3.91
C LYS A 193 -26.21 -7.83 -3.72
N GLU A 194 -27.33 -7.15 -4.01
CA GLU A 194 -28.67 -7.74 -3.91
C GLU A 194 -28.82 -8.96 -4.83
N LYS A 195 -28.35 -8.87 -6.07
CA LYS A 195 -28.39 -10.00 -7.00
C LYS A 195 -27.59 -11.19 -6.47
N GLN A 196 -26.42 -10.95 -5.90
CA GLN A 196 -25.57 -12.00 -5.32
C GLN A 196 -26.27 -12.69 -4.15
N VAL A 197 -26.89 -11.93 -3.26
CA VAL A 197 -27.66 -12.47 -2.13
C VAL A 197 -28.80 -13.33 -2.64
N ARG A 198 -29.63 -12.82 -3.56
CA ARG A 198 -30.74 -13.60 -4.14
C ARG A 198 -30.29 -14.89 -4.82
N HIS A 199 -29.17 -14.83 -5.54
CA HIS A 199 -28.62 -16.03 -6.18
C HIS A 199 -28.21 -17.07 -5.13
N GLN A 200 -27.55 -16.66 -4.06
CA GLN A 200 -27.16 -17.54 -2.97
C GLN A 200 -28.37 -18.12 -2.22
N GLU A 201 -29.42 -17.33 -2.01
CA GLU A 201 -30.69 -17.80 -1.42
C GLU A 201 -31.34 -18.87 -2.30
N GLN A 202 -31.43 -18.65 -3.61
CA GLN A 202 -31.97 -19.62 -4.56
C GLN A 202 -31.13 -20.90 -4.62
N GLU A 203 -29.80 -20.79 -4.63
CA GLU A 203 -28.92 -21.95 -4.57
C GLU A 203 -29.11 -22.74 -3.27
N LEU A 204 -29.24 -22.05 -2.13
CA LEU A 204 -29.45 -22.70 -0.84
C LEU A 204 -30.80 -23.40 -0.81
N GLU A 205 -31.86 -22.77 -1.30
CA GLU A 205 -33.18 -23.38 -1.39
C GLU A 205 -33.16 -24.61 -2.31
N GLN A 206 -32.54 -24.51 -3.49
CA GLN A 206 -32.43 -25.62 -4.41
C GLN A 206 -31.62 -26.77 -3.83
N ARG A 207 -30.45 -26.49 -3.23
CA ARG A 207 -29.63 -27.52 -2.54
C ARG A 207 -30.39 -28.17 -1.40
N THR A 208 -31.16 -27.39 -0.63
CA THR A 208 -31.98 -27.92 0.46
C THR A 208 -33.07 -28.85 -0.07
N ARG A 209 -33.77 -28.46 -1.13
CA ARG A 209 -34.80 -29.30 -1.77
C ARG A 209 -34.20 -30.60 -2.31
N THR A 210 -33.07 -30.51 -3.01
CA THR A 210 -32.36 -31.67 -3.54
C THR A 210 -31.89 -32.60 -2.42
N TYR A 211 -31.23 -32.06 -1.39
CA TYR A 211 -30.79 -32.83 -0.22
C TYR A 211 -31.95 -33.54 0.49
N LEU A 212 -33.06 -32.83 0.72
CA LEU A 212 -34.23 -33.44 1.36
C LEU A 212 -34.84 -34.55 0.48
N ALA A 213 -34.91 -34.36 -0.84
CA ALA A 213 -35.52 -35.33 -1.74
C ALA A 213 -34.63 -36.54 -2.02
N GLU A 214 -33.32 -36.36 -2.19
CA GLU A 214 -32.40 -37.40 -2.67
C GLU A 214 -31.63 -38.10 -1.54
N ASP A 215 -31.39 -37.42 -0.41
CA ASP A 215 -30.62 -37.99 0.70
C ASP A 215 -31.50 -38.32 1.91
N VAL A 216 -32.47 -37.46 2.26
CA VAL A 216 -33.24 -37.61 3.50
C VAL A 216 -34.49 -38.46 3.33
N LEU A 217 -35.34 -38.12 2.35
CA LEU A 217 -36.64 -38.75 2.17
C LEU A 217 -36.59 -40.00 1.29
N THR A 218 -35.41 -40.53 1.00
CA THR A 218 -35.22 -41.76 0.20
C THR A 218 -35.77 -43.00 0.91
N ASP A 219 -35.67 -43.06 2.23
CA ASP A 219 -36.24 -44.13 3.07
C ASP A 219 -36.73 -43.53 4.40
N PRO A 220 -37.86 -44.00 4.97
CA PRO A 220 -38.35 -43.56 6.28
C PRO A 220 -37.30 -43.64 7.39
N GLY A 221 -36.42 -44.63 7.38
CA GLY A 221 -35.33 -44.75 8.36
C GLY A 221 -34.32 -43.61 8.27
N THR A 222 -33.95 -43.17 7.06
CA THR A 222 -33.04 -42.04 6.85
C THR A 222 -33.65 -40.73 7.30
N ALA A 223 -34.95 -40.53 7.08
CA ALA A 223 -35.68 -39.36 7.57
C ALA A 223 -35.73 -39.29 9.11
N VAL A 224 -35.90 -40.43 9.79
CA VAL A 224 -35.87 -40.52 11.26
C VAL A 224 -34.47 -40.21 11.80
N VAL A 225 -33.42 -40.75 11.18
CA VAL A 225 -32.03 -40.44 11.56
C VAL A 225 -31.73 -38.95 11.36
N TRP A 226 -32.18 -38.37 10.25
CA TRP A 226 -32.06 -36.93 9.99
C TRP A 226 -32.78 -36.07 11.03
N TRP A 227 -33.97 -36.48 11.47
CA TRP A 227 -34.72 -35.80 12.54
C TRP A 227 -33.98 -35.88 13.88
N LEU A 228 -33.53 -37.07 14.26
CA LEU A 228 -32.74 -37.29 15.48
C LEU A 228 -31.41 -36.53 15.48
N ALA A 229 -30.77 -36.36 14.31
CA ALA A 229 -29.56 -35.56 14.21
C ALA A 229 -29.78 -34.07 14.54
N ARG A 230 -31.00 -33.55 14.34
CA ARG A 230 -31.40 -32.19 14.69
C ARG A 230 -32.04 -32.07 16.08
N HIS A 231 -32.63 -33.16 16.56
CA HIS A 231 -33.34 -33.24 17.84
C HIS A 231 -32.90 -34.49 18.62
N PRO A 232 -31.64 -34.55 19.10
CA PRO A 232 -31.06 -35.78 19.65
C PRO A 232 -31.75 -36.26 20.93
N GLU A 233 -32.39 -35.36 21.68
CA GLU A 233 -33.13 -35.66 22.91
C GLU A 233 -34.56 -36.19 22.67
N GLN A 234 -35.09 -36.12 21.45
CA GLN A 234 -36.50 -36.38 21.15
C GLN A 234 -36.74 -37.77 20.54
N VAL A 235 -36.13 -38.80 21.14
CA VAL A 235 -36.15 -40.17 20.58
C VAL A 235 -37.55 -40.77 20.52
N ARG A 236 -38.38 -40.55 21.55
CA ARG A 236 -39.75 -41.09 21.59
C ARG A 236 -40.64 -40.45 20.51
N GLU A 237 -40.53 -39.13 20.35
CA GLU A 237 -41.28 -38.37 19.37
C GLU A 237 -40.84 -38.72 17.93
N ALA A 238 -39.55 -38.97 17.71
CA ALA A 238 -39.05 -39.48 16.44
C ALA A 238 -39.66 -40.84 16.08
N ALA A 239 -39.86 -41.73 17.06
CA ALA A 239 -40.50 -43.03 16.85
C ALA A 239 -41.99 -42.88 16.50
N ASP A 240 -42.70 -41.94 17.13
CA ASP A 240 -44.11 -41.65 16.82
C ASP A 240 -44.29 -41.05 15.42
N LEU A 241 -43.27 -40.36 14.89
CA LEU A 241 -43.29 -39.75 13.55
C LEU A 241 -42.96 -40.73 12.41
N ILE A 242 -42.53 -41.96 12.69
CA ILE A 242 -42.16 -42.97 11.67
C ILE A 242 -43.25 -43.17 10.59
N PRO A 243 -44.55 -43.32 10.92
CA PRO A 243 -45.59 -43.49 9.91
C PRO A 243 -45.74 -42.25 9.00
N THR A 244 -45.47 -41.05 9.54
CA THR A 244 -45.51 -39.79 8.79
C THR A 244 -44.33 -39.69 7.82
N PHE A 245 -43.13 -40.05 8.26
CA PHE A 245 -41.96 -40.12 7.38
C PHE A 245 -42.13 -41.16 6.27
N ALA A 246 -42.73 -42.32 6.56
CA ALA A 246 -43.03 -43.33 5.55
C ALA A 246 -43.99 -42.82 4.46
N GLN A 247 -44.99 -42.01 4.83
CA GLN A 247 -45.89 -41.36 3.87
C GLN A 247 -45.17 -40.31 3.02
N LEU A 248 -44.29 -39.50 3.62
CA LEU A 248 -43.53 -38.48 2.90
C LEU A 248 -42.52 -39.08 1.94
N SER A 249 -41.77 -40.12 2.37
CA SER A 249 -40.86 -40.86 1.49
C SER A 249 -41.59 -41.52 0.33
N ALA A 250 -42.72 -42.19 0.58
CA ALA A 250 -43.54 -42.78 -0.48
C ALA A 250 -44.03 -41.72 -1.49
N ALA A 251 -44.41 -40.53 -1.02
CA ALA A 251 -44.84 -39.42 -1.88
C ALA A 251 -43.70 -38.86 -2.76
N VAL A 252 -42.49 -38.75 -2.22
CA VAL A 252 -41.30 -38.27 -2.96
C VAL A 252 -40.82 -39.30 -3.98
N THR A 253 -40.72 -40.57 -3.58
CA THR A 253 -40.24 -41.68 -4.42
C THR A 253 -41.30 -42.19 -5.39
N LYS A 254 -42.58 -41.76 -5.24
CA LYS A 254 -43.75 -42.20 -6.02
C LYS A 254 -43.99 -43.72 -5.91
N THR A 255 -43.77 -44.27 -4.73
CA THR A 255 -43.92 -45.70 -4.41
C THR A 255 -45.05 -45.92 -3.41
N GLU A 256 -45.54 -47.15 -3.29
CA GLU A 256 -46.50 -47.52 -2.25
C GLU A 256 -45.82 -47.63 -0.88
N ILE A 257 -46.57 -47.36 0.20
CA ILE A 257 -46.06 -47.43 1.57
C ILE A 257 -45.83 -48.90 1.93
N ALA A 258 -44.62 -49.23 2.39
CA ALA A 258 -44.31 -50.60 2.77
C ALA A 258 -45.18 -51.08 3.95
N PRO A 259 -45.66 -52.33 3.94
CA PRO A 259 -46.66 -52.83 4.87
C PRO A 259 -46.23 -52.77 6.35
N GLN A 260 -44.93 -52.83 6.63
CA GLN A 260 -44.38 -52.68 7.99
C GLN A 260 -44.49 -51.26 8.56
N TYR A 261 -44.70 -50.25 7.71
CA TYR A 261 -44.90 -48.85 8.10
C TYR A 261 -46.34 -48.38 7.83
N ALA A 262 -47.16 -49.22 7.19
CA ALA A 262 -48.57 -49.00 6.99
C ALA A 262 -49.31 -49.24 8.32
N ALA A 263 -49.37 -48.22 9.16
CA ALA A 263 -50.19 -48.28 10.36
C ALA A 263 -51.68 -48.46 9.95
N GLU A 264 -52.33 -49.50 10.47
CA GLU A 264 -53.79 -49.60 10.46
C GLU A 264 -54.35 -48.35 11.14
N ARG A 265 -55.06 -47.55 10.34
CA ARG A 265 -55.57 -46.24 10.71
C ARG A 265 -56.67 -46.41 11.76
N LEU A 266 -56.30 -46.43 13.04
CA LEU A 266 -57.23 -46.20 14.15
C LEU A 266 -57.41 -44.70 14.32
N ASP A 267 -58.65 -44.24 14.18
CA ASP A 267 -59.14 -42.85 14.30
C ASP A 267 -58.73 -42.16 15.62
N THR A 268 -57.47 -41.75 15.72
CA THR A 268 -57.01 -40.91 16.82
C THR A 268 -56.45 -39.62 16.23
N GLU A 269 -57.03 -38.52 16.71
CA GLU A 269 -56.75 -37.11 16.43
C GLU A 269 -55.45 -36.85 15.67
N ARG A 270 -55.57 -36.29 14.47
CA ARG A 270 -54.44 -35.80 13.67
C ARG A 270 -53.54 -34.94 14.58
N PRO A 271 -52.27 -35.32 14.86
CA PRO A 271 -51.29 -34.32 15.23
C PRO A 271 -51.19 -33.40 14.03
N ALA A 272 -51.69 -32.17 14.18
CA ALA A 272 -51.63 -31.18 13.13
C ALA A 272 -50.15 -31.03 12.72
N LEU A 273 -49.90 -30.96 11.43
CA LEU A 273 -48.59 -30.72 10.80
C LEU A 273 -47.86 -29.45 11.31
N SER A 274 -48.49 -28.70 12.22
CA SER A 274 -47.90 -27.62 13.02
C SER A 274 -46.96 -28.08 14.13
N ALA A 275 -47.01 -29.35 14.55
CA ALA A 275 -46.13 -29.90 15.60
C ALA A 275 -44.76 -30.31 15.04
N VAL A 276 -44.72 -30.75 13.77
CA VAL A 276 -43.46 -30.85 13.04
C VAL A 276 -43.06 -29.42 12.74
N GLY A 277 -42.22 -28.85 13.61
CA GLY A 277 -41.54 -27.58 13.39
C GLY A 277 -40.60 -27.71 12.21
N TRP A 278 -41.15 -27.86 11.00
CA TRP A 278 -40.42 -27.59 9.79
C TRP A 278 -39.81 -26.21 9.97
N PRO A 279 -38.55 -26.00 9.60
CA PRO A 279 -38.06 -24.64 9.48
C PRO A 279 -39.06 -23.98 8.53
N ARG A 280 -39.88 -23.06 9.06
CA ARG A 280 -40.52 -22.11 8.17
C ARG A 280 -39.35 -21.57 7.39
N LEU A 281 -39.47 -21.65 6.06
CA LEU A 281 -38.74 -20.74 5.21
C LEU A 281 -39.31 -19.36 5.55
N ASP A 282 -38.95 -18.86 6.73
CA ASP A 282 -39.05 -17.46 7.05
C ASP A 282 -38.10 -16.85 6.03
N ALA A 283 -38.67 -16.49 4.88
CA ALA A 283 -38.34 -15.22 4.30
C ALA A 283 -38.34 -14.27 5.50
N GLN A 284 -37.13 -13.96 6.01
CA GLN A 284 -36.93 -13.00 7.09
C GLN A 284 -37.95 -11.92 6.89
N SER A 285 -38.87 -11.83 7.85
CA SER A 285 -40.02 -10.95 7.76
C SER A 285 -39.53 -9.59 7.26
N ASP A 286 -40.21 -9.01 6.27
CA ASP A 286 -39.84 -7.68 5.76
C ASP A 286 -39.85 -6.59 6.87
N GLU A 287 -40.33 -6.93 8.08
CA GLU A 287 -40.23 -6.17 9.32
C GLU A 287 -38.84 -6.24 9.99
N ASP A 288 -38.15 -7.38 10.03
CA ASP A 288 -36.78 -7.47 10.59
C ASP A 288 -35.74 -6.75 9.70
N ARG A 289 -35.99 -6.65 8.39
CA ARG A 289 -35.15 -5.88 7.46
C ARG A 289 -35.13 -4.37 7.73
N ARG A 290 -36.16 -3.83 8.40
CA ARG A 290 -36.24 -2.40 8.75
C ARG A 290 -35.65 -2.07 10.12
N ALA A 291 -35.32 -3.08 10.92
CA ALA A 291 -35.03 -2.93 12.35
C ALA A 291 -33.61 -3.35 12.77
N LEU A 292 -32.63 -3.39 11.86
CA LEU A 292 -31.25 -3.61 12.28
C LEU A 292 -30.60 -2.30 12.75
N PRO A 293 -30.19 -2.18 14.03
CA PRO A 293 -29.26 -1.15 14.44
C PRO A 293 -27.88 -1.46 13.84
N ARG A 294 -27.20 -0.43 13.37
CA ARG A 294 -25.81 -0.49 12.89
C ARG A 294 -24.93 -1.07 14.01
N PRO A 295 -24.22 -2.20 13.82
CA PRO A 295 -23.38 -2.74 14.88
C PRO A 295 -22.03 -2.00 14.87
N GLU A 296 -21.87 -1.04 15.77
CA GLU A 296 -20.55 -0.79 16.36
C GLU A 296 -20.26 -1.95 17.32
N SER A 297 -19.09 -2.58 17.14
CA SER A 297 -18.52 -3.62 18.01
C SER A 297 -19.31 -4.93 18.15
N ALA A 298 -19.06 -5.88 17.25
CA ALA A 298 -19.18 -7.30 17.57
C ALA A 298 -18.07 -8.07 16.83
N GLU A 299 -17.08 -8.55 17.59
CA GLU A 299 -16.04 -9.44 17.09
C GLU A 299 -16.66 -10.73 16.53
N PRO A 300 -16.15 -11.27 15.41
CA PRO A 300 -16.67 -12.52 14.87
C PRO A 300 -16.19 -13.72 15.68
N LEU A 301 -17.14 -14.39 16.33
CA LEU A 301 -17.04 -15.73 16.91
C LEU A 301 -16.97 -16.78 15.79
N TRP A 302 -15.80 -16.98 15.19
CA TRP A 302 -15.46 -18.21 14.46
C TRP A 302 -14.10 -18.73 14.97
N PRO A 303 -13.94 -20.05 15.20
CA PRO A 303 -12.67 -20.59 15.62
C PRO A 303 -11.66 -20.52 14.46
N ARG A 304 -10.51 -19.90 14.69
CA ARG A 304 -9.35 -19.99 13.78
C ARG A 304 -8.86 -21.44 13.77
N GLY A 305 -9.23 -22.18 12.73
CA GLY A 305 -8.59 -23.45 12.42
C GLY A 305 -7.13 -23.22 12.03
N SER A 306 -6.23 -23.66 12.89
CA SER A 306 -4.80 -23.78 12.66
C SER A 306 -4.54 -24.76 11.50
N ARG A 307 -4.20 -24.22 10.32
CA ARG A 307 -3.48 -24.99 9.30
C ARG A 307 -2.01 -24.96 9.67
N ASP A 308 -1.57 -26.01 10.32
CA ASP A 308 -0.16 -26.33 10.50
C ASP A 308 0.37 -26.79 9.14
N HIS A 309 1.26 -26.00 8.54
CA HIS A 309 2.06 -26.40 7.39
C HIS A 309 3.29 -27.12 7.93
N GLY A 310 3.21 -28.45 7.97
CA GLY A 310 4.36 -29.32 8.22
C GLY A 310 4.93 -29.86 6.91
N ASP A 311 6.18 -29.50 6.65
CA ASP A 311 7.24 -30.20 5.94
C ASP A 311 6.87 -31.06 4.71
N LEU A 312 7.19 -30.52 3.54
CA LEU A 312 7.60 -31.29 2.37
C LEU A 312 9.02 -30.86 2.01
N ASP A 313 9.99 -31.47 2.68
CA ASP A 313 11.37 -31.62 2.21
C ASP A 313 11.78 -33.09 2.40
N ASP A 314 12.65 -33.57 1.51
CA ASP A 314 13.32 -34.89 1.47
C ASP A 314 12.60 -36.05 0.75
N ILE A 315 12.70 -36.05 -0.59
CA ILE A 315 13.09 -37.29 -1.30
C ILE A 315 14.33 -36.97 -2.14
N GLU A 316 15.47 -37.31 -1.56
CA GLU A 316 16.77 -37.38 -2.22
C GLU A 316 16.75 -38.37 -3.39
N ASP A 317 17.37 -37.88 -4.45
CA ASP A 317 17.99 -38.57 -5.56
C ASP A 317 19.12 -39.49 -5.05
N SER A 318 19.01 -40.81 -5.22
CA SER A 318 20.14 -41.75 -5.45
C SER A 318 19.67 -43.21 -5.39
N SER A 319 19.63 -43.89 -6.54
CA SER A 319 20.46 -45.07 -6.79
C SER A 319 20.06 -45.80 -8.08
N ALA A 320 20.94 -45.73 -9.07
CA ALA A 320 21.43 -46.82 -9.92
C ALA A 320 20.48 -48.00 -10.24
N ARG A 321 20.06 -48.09 -11.52
CA ARG A 321 20.51 -49.11 -12.47
C ARG A 321 20.01 -48.83 -13.88
#